data_AF-A0A935DQY8-F1
#
_entry.id   AF-A0A935DQY8-F1
#
_cell.length_a   1.000
_cell.length_b   1.000
_cell.length_c   1.000
_cell.angle_alpha   90.00
_cell.angle_beta   90.00
_cell.angle_gamma   90.00
#
_symmetry.space_group_name_H-M   'P 1'
#
loop_
_entity.id
_entity.type
_entity.pdbx_description
1 polymer ?
#
loop_
_entity_poly.entity_id
_entity_poly.type
_entity_poly.pdbx_seq_one_letter_code
_entity_poly.pdbx_strand_id
1 'polypeptide(L)'
;MAHGSPRKCRTQLARNFPTTSGPWKTPSPTPPSRFPSPAASIRAGTRSGFTATRRRSGLRWWPSSARACPTPRRALAHNLARDLSQHGVRVLSGGALGIDAAAHQGALDGGGRTAVVLPCGLAHCYPRRHAALYRAIVASGGALVSQFPPETPPTQWTFPRRNELVAALADVMVVVQAPDPSGALIAADSARRAGRRLMAVPASPFDRRSRGNVRLLRAGARPCVTADDVLAYLSETDGALFARDATHAPVSARVTRPRASAARAPSRARGPDPLTLDEAGSLVYEALAVGPRHIEEVARASALSTSRAQQVLLTLVLAGFIEDRGGGMFTRADA
;
A
#
# COMPACT_ATOMS: atom_id res chain seq x y z
N MET A 1 4.04 42.45 72.84
CA MET A 1 5.28 42.98 72.25
C MET A 1 5.91 41.86 71.42
N ALA A 2 6.40 42.03 70.20
CA ALA A 2 6.46 43.24 69.35
C ALA A 2 6.06 42.90 67.88
N HIS A 3 6.04 43.92 67.01
CA HIS A 3 5.41 43.92 65.68
C HIS A 3 6.12 43.11 64.58
N GLY A 4 5.38 42.70 63.55
CA GLY A 4 5.90 41.99 62.37
C GLY A 4 4.88 41.77 61.24
N SER A 5 4.45 42.85 60.57
CA SER A 5 3.49 42.86 59.45
C SER A 5 3.75 44.12 58.60
N PRO A 6 3.25 44.31 57.34
CA PRO A 6 2.14 43.59 56.67
C PRO A 6 2.20 43.44 55.11
N ARG A 7 1.06 43.03 54.50
CA ARG A 7 0.64 43.14 53.06
C ARG A 7 1.37 42.20 52.07
N LYS A 8 0.76 41.47 51.12
CA LYS A 8 -0.49 41.52 50.32
C LYS A 8 -0.58 42.58 49.21
N CYS A 9 -0.26 42.21 47.96
CA CYS A 9 -0.83 42.66 46.66
C CYS A 9 0.05 42.15 45.49
N ARG A 10 -0.39 41.99 44.23
CA ARG A 10 -1.74 41.79 43.64
C ARG A 10 -1.57 41.15 42.23
N THR A 11 -2.68 40.72 41.64
CA THR A 11 -2.86 40.20 40.27
C THR A 11 -2.12 40.97 39.17
N GLN A 12 -1.57 40.28 38.15
CA GLN A 12 -1.33 40.89 36.84
C GLN A 12 -1.55 39.91 35.67
N LEU A 13 -2.20 40.40 34.62
CA LEU A 13 -2.51 39.71 33.36
C LEU A 13 -1.79 40.41 32.20
N ALA A 14 -0.85 39.74 31.55
CA ALA A 14 -0.34 40.06 30.21
C ALA A 14 0.24 38.76 29.63
N ARG A 15 -0.26 38.18 28.53
CA ARG A 15 -0.21 38.67 27.14
C ARG A 15 1.21 39.08 26.71
N ASN A 16 1.89 38.17 26.01
CA ASN A 16 2.96 38.49 25.07
C ASN A 16 2.92 37.50 23.90
N PHE A 17 2.18 37.88 22.84
CA PHE A 17 2.27 37.24 21.51
C PHE A 17 3.32 38.01 20.68
N PRO A 18 4.37 37.37 20.16
CA PRO A 18 5.21 37.98 19.13
C PRO A 18 4.51 37.90 17.77
N THR A 19 3.63 38.87 17.49
CA THR A 19 3.02 39.03 16.16
C THR A 19 4.05 39.55 15.16
N THR A 20 4.50 38.70 14.23
CA THR A 20 5.22 39.14 13.03
C THR A 20 4.59 38.55 11.77
N SER A 21 3.78 39.36 11.10
CA SER A 21 3.21 39.05 9.78
C SER A 21 4.26 39.28 8.69
N GLY A 22 4.76 38.20 8.11
CA GLY A 22 5.58 38.22 6.89
C GLY A 22 4.98 37.31 5.81
N PRO A 23 5.13 37.64 4.51
CA PRO A 23 4.50 36.86 3.45
C PRO A 23 5.09 35.45 3.36
N TRP A 24 4.21 34.46 3.18
CA TRP A 24 4.58 33.06 2.99
C TRP A 24 5.34 32.90 1.67
N LYS A 25 6.69 32.93 1.73
CA LYS A 25 7.52 32.56 0.59
C LYS A 25 7.25 31.10 0.22
N THR A 26 6.55 30.89 -0.89
CA THR A 26 6.34 29.58 -1.47
C THR A 26 7.69 28.93 -1.76
N PRO A 27 7.95 27.69 -1.30
CA PRO A 27 9.13 26.96 -1.70
C PRO A 27 9.04 26.70 -3.21
N SER A 28 10.05 27.13 -3.96
CA SER A 28 10.09 26.97 -5.42
C SER A 28 9.92 25.50 -5.84
N PRO A 29 9.22 25.21 -6.95
CA PRO A 29 9.01 23.85 -7.42
C PRO A 29 10.31 23.21 -7.91
N THR A 30 11.08 22.62 -6.99
CA THR A 30 12.19 21.74 -7.36
C THR A 30 11.62 20.56 -8.16
N PRO A 31 12.17 20.24 -9.34
CA PRO A 31 11.59 19.23 -10.22
C PRO A 31 11.52 17.87 -9.52
N PRO A 32 10.49 17.05 -9.80
CA PRO A 32 10.40 15.71 -9.22
C PRO A 32 11.62 14.90 -9.64
N SER A 33 12.38 14.43 -8.65
CA SER A 33 13.57 13.61 -8.87
C SER A 33 13.15 12.22 -9.41
N ARG A 34 13.03 12.14 -10.73
CA ARG A 34 12.80 10.91 -11.48
C ARG A 34 13.88 9.88 -11.16
N PHE A 35 13.58 8.60 -11.32
CA PHE A 35 14.65 7.61 -11.47
C PHE A 35 15.52 8.01 -12.68
N PRO A 36 16.87 7.92 -12.60
CA PRO A 36 17.69 8.09 -13.78
C PRO A 36 17.33 6.99 -14.78
N SER A 37 17.24 7.37 -16.06
CA SER A 37 16.80 6.47 -17.14
C SER A 37 17.62 5.17 -17.14
N PRO A 38 17.02 3.99 -16.91
CA PRO A 38 17.70 2.74 -17.18
C PRO A 38 17.89 2.62 -18.70
N ALA A 39 19.08 2.16 -19.12
CA ALA A 39 19.37 1.84 -20.52
C ALA A 39 18.69 0.53 -20.97
N ALA A 40 17.39 0.43 -20.70
CA ALA A 40 16.52 -0.71 -21.02
C ALA A 40 15.04 -0.31 -20.92
N SER A 41 14.56 0.56 -21.83
CA SER A 41 13.13 0.86 -21.95
C SER A 41 12.39 -0.31 -22.61
N ILE A 42 12.17 -1.39 -21.86
CA ILE A 42 11.43 -2.57 -22.33
C ILE A 42 9.96 -2.16 -22.54
N ARG A 43 9.59 -1.90 -23.80
CA ARG A 43 8.17 -1.81 -24.19
C ARG A 43 7.51 -3.15 -23.86
N ALA A 44 6.37 -3.11 -23.17
CA ALA A 44 5.59 -4.31 -22.84
C ALA A 44 4.95 -4.90 -24.12
N GLY A 45 5.72 -5.70 -24.85
CA GLY A 45 5.39 -6.16 -26.21
C GLY A 45 5.78 -7.59 -26.56
N THR A 46 6.29 -8.39 -25.61
CA THR A 46 6.57 -9.82 -25.80
C THR A 46 6.40 -10.62 -24.50
N ARG A 47 6.19 -11.94 -24.62
CA ARG A 47 5.80 -12.84 -23.52
C ARG A 47 6.96 -13.14 -22.56
N SER A 48 6.85 -12.75 -21.30
CA SER A 48 7.70 -13.26 -20.21
C SER A 48 6.93 -13.36 -18.88
N GLY A 49 5.88 -14.19 -18.83
CA GLY A 49 5.17 -14.46 -17.58
C GLY A 49 6.10 -15.12 -16.54
N PHE A 50 6.29 -14.47 -15.39
CA PHE A 50 7.10 -14.94 -14.28
C PHE A 50 6.34 -14.89 -12.95
N THR A 51 6.64 -15.88 -12.13
CA THR A 51 5.84 -16.43 -11.01
C THR A 51 6.67 -17.61 -10.44
N ALA A 52 6.47 -18.10 -9.19
CA ALA A 52 7.42 -19.05 -8.55
C ALA A 52 6.96 -20.31 -7.72
N THR A 53 5.94 -21.10 -8.09
CA THR A 53 6.10 -22.58 -8.05
C THR A 53 7.40 -22.94 -8.76
N ARG A 54 7.91 -24.13 -8.51
CA ARG A 54 8.62 -24.89 -9.55
C ARG A 54 7.54 -25.48 -10.47
N ARG A 55 7.04 -24.81 -11.52
CA ARG A 55 7.57 -23.65 -12.29
C ARG A 55 6.46 -22.63 -12.67
N ARG A 56 6.20 -21.59 -11.85
CA ARG A 56 5.20 -20.47 -11.95
C ARG A 56 3.98 -20.43 -10.98
N SER A 57 4.15 -19.81 -9.80
CA SER A 57 3.14 -19.00 -9.04
C SER A 57 3.78 -18.21 -7.85
N GLY A 58 3.53 -16.90 -7.70
CA GLY A 58 3.71 -16.16 -6.42
C GLY A 58 5.09 -15.78 -5.83
N LEU A 59 5.18 -15.22 -4.60
CA LEU A 59 4.15 -14.66 -3.66
C LEU A 59 4.83 -13.61 -2.65
N ARG A 60 4.07 -12.83 -1.82
CA ARG A 60 4.41 -11.54 -1.08
C ARG A 60 4.68 -11.64 0.48
N TRP A 61 5.34 -10.71 1.26
CA TRP A 61 4.83 -9.45 1.96
C TRP A 61 5.90 -8.54 2.72
N TRP A 62 5.63 -7.22 2.93
CA TRP A 62 6.28 -6.08 3.72
C TRP A 62 5.85 -5.85 5.23
N PRO A 63 6.39 -4.84 6.00
CA PRO A 63 5.57 -4.08 7.00
C PRO A 63 6.01 -2.63 7.42
N SER A 64 5.21 -1.60 7.11
CA SER A 64 5.60 -0.16 7.18
C SER A 64 5.82 0.49 8.57
N SER A 65 7.02 1.09 8.72
CA SER A 65 7.37 2.27 9.55
C SER A 65 7.17 2.28 11.08
N ALA A 66 8.31 2.26 11.79
CA ALA A 66 8.49 2.93 13.09
C ALA A 66 9.69 3.90 13.02
N ARG A 67 9.47 5.19 13.30
CA ARG A 67 10.55 6.19 13.41
C ARG A 67 11.33 5.95 14.70
N ALA A 68 12.67 5.93 14.62
CA ALA A 68 13.57 5.50 15.71
C ALA A 68 13.23 4.10 16.28
N CYS A 69 13.22 3.10 15.41
CA CYS A 69 13.32 1.68 15.80
C CYS A 69 14.78 1.36 16.23
N PRO A 70 15.01 0.84 17.44
CA PRO A 70 16.35 0.45 17.89
C PRO A 70 16.90 -0.76 17.10
N THR A 71 18.22 -0.86 17.03
CA THR A 71 18.97 -1.77 16.14
C THR A 71 18.46 -3.23 16.07
N PRO A 72 18.10 -3.91 17.18
CA PRO A 72 17.80 -5.35 17.15
C PRO A 72 16.67 -5.77 16.21
N ARG A 73 15.57 -5.00 16.10
CA ARG A 73 14.44 -5.38 15.22
C ARG A 73 14.77 -5.20 13.73
N ARG A 74 15.71 -4.29 13.39
CA ARG A 74 16.25 -4.16 12.03
C ARG A 74 17.25 -5.26 11.71
N ALA A 75 18.13 -5.59 12.65
CA ALA A 75 19.07 -6.70 12.51
C ALA A 75 18.31 -8.04 12.33
N LEU A 76 17.25 -8.27 13.10
CA LEU A 76 16.38 -9.43 12.93
C LEU A 76 15.71 -9.44 11.55
N ALA A 77 15.15 -8.32 11.08
CA ALA A 77 14.54 -8.22 9.76
C ALA A 77 15.53 -8.46 8.61
N HIS A 78 16.78 -8.03 8.78
CA HIS A 78 17.89 -8.27 7.86
C HIS A 78 18.30 -9.74 7.85
N ASN A 79 18.63 -10.32 9.01
CA ASN A 79 19.03 -11.72 9.14
C ASN A 79 17.94 -12.66 8.60
N LEU A 80 16.67 -12.52 9.03
CA LEU A 80 15.56 -13.31 8.50
C LEU A 80 15.48 -13.26 6.98
N ALA A 81 15.60 -12.06 6.39
CA ALA A 81 15.53 -11.89 4.95
C ALA A 81 16.75 -12.45 4.20
N ARG A 82 17.94 -12.38 4.80
CA ARG A 82 19.20 -12.96 4.29
C ARG A 82 19.12 -14.48 4.28
N ASP A 83 18.74 -15.06 5.41
CA ASP A 83 18.73 -16.51 5.63
C ASP A 83 17.64 -17.14 4.73
N LEU A 84 16.43 -16.56 4.70
CA LEU A 84 15.37 -16.97 3.77
C LEU A 84 15.80 -16.86 2.29
N SER A 85 16.60 -15.85 1.94
CA SER A 85 17.10 -15.68 0.57
C SER A 85 18.13 -16.75 0.18
N GLN A 86 18.97 -17.20 1.12
CA GLN A 86 19.88 -18.33 0.92
C GLN A 86 19.11 -19.64 0.69
N HIS A 87 17.96 -19.81 1.34
CA HIS A 87 16.98 -20.89 1.06
C HIS A 87 16.10 -20.64 -0.19
N GLY A 88 16.40 -19.61 -1.00
CA GLY A 88 15.74 -19.34 -2.29
C GLY A 88 14.36 -18.67 -2.19
N VAL A 89 13.91 -18.28 -0.99
CA VAL A 89 12.67 -17.54 -0.78
C VAL A 89 12.84 -16.10 -1.28
N ARG A 90 11.84 -15.58 -1.99
CA ARG A 90 11.86 -14.21 -2.51
C ARG A 90 11.21 -13.25 -1.53
N VAL A 91 11.98 -12.33 -0.99
CA VAL A 91 11.46 -11.27 -0.12
C VAL A 91 10.76 -10.22 -0.97
N LEU A 92 9.43 -10.24 -1.07
CA LEU A 92 8.70 -9.05 -1.54
C LEU A 92 8.50 -8.09 -0.38
N SER A 93 8.58 -6.81 -0.69
CA SER A 93 8.47 -5.72 0.28
C SER A 93 8.01 -4.44 -0.44
N GLY A 94 8.01 -3.25 0.18
CA GLY A 94 7.18 -2.10 -0.20
C GLY A 94 7.78 -0.70 0.07
N GLY A 95 9.09 -0.53 -0.11
CA GLY A 95 9.76 0.75 -0.35
C GLY A 95 10.09 1.68 0.83
N ALA A 96 9.16 1.92 1.77
CA ALA A 96 9.31 2.81 2.94
C ALA A 96 10.37 2.37 4.01
N LEU A 97 10.22 2.75 5.28
CA LEU A 97 11.34 3.00 6.20
C LEU A 97 11.40 2.08 7.44
N GLY A 98 12.54 1.39 7.61
CA GLY A 98 12.84 0.63 8.84
C GLY A 98 13.07 -0.86 8.56
N ILE A 99 12.14 -1.70 9.05
CA ILE A 99 12.10 -3.16 8.91
C ILE A 99 12.28 -3.55 7.43
N ASP A 100 11.25 -3.33 6.63
CA ASP A 100 11.31 -2.59 5.39
C ASP A 100 12.63 -2.65 4.58
N ALA A 101 13.51 -1.67 4.81
CA ALA A 101 14.76 -1.52 4.08
C ALA A 101 15.84 -2.50 4.54
N ALA A 102 15.80 -2.90 5.83
CA ALA A 102 16.70 -3.91 6.36
C ALA A 102 16.39 -5.30 5.78
N ALA A 103 15.10 -5.62 5.56
CA ALA A 103 14.69 -6.86 4.89
C ALA A 103 15.10 -6.87 3.40
N HIS A 104 14.92 -5.75 2.68
CA HIS A 104 15.46 -5.64 1.32
C HIS A 104 16.99 -5.79 1.27
N GLN A 105 17.73 -5.16 2.19
CA GLN A 105 19.19 -5.27 2.24
C GLN A 105 19.64 -6.69 2.58
N GLY A 106 19.04 -7.31 3.60
CA GLY A 106 19.33 -8.70 3.97
C GLY A 106 19.10 -9.66 2.81
N ALA A 107 18.02 -9.49 2.06
CA ALA A 107 17.75 -10.30 0.88
C ALA A 107 18.81 -10.16 -0.22
N LEU A 108 19.39 -8.98 -0.41
CA LEU A 108 20.52 -8.76 -1.33
C LEU A 108 21.81 -9.38 -0.79
N ASP A 109 22.10 -9.18 0.49
CA ASP A 109 23.30 -9.70 1.17
C ASP A 109 23.28 -11.25 1.26
N GLY A 110 22.09 -11.86 1.21
CA GLY A 110 21.88 -13.30 1.08
C GLY A 110 21.94 -13.83 -0.36
N GLY A 111 22.29 -12.99 -1.34
CA GLY A 111 22.34 -13.35 -2.77
C GLY A 111 20.98 -13.56 -3.43
N GLY A 112 19.88 -13.22 -2.75
CA GLY A 112 18.52 -13.44 -3.19
C GLY A 112 17.98 -12.35 -4.11
N ARG A 113 16.74 -12.58 -4.57
CA ARG A 113 15.96 -11.61 -5.33
C ARG A 113 14.84 -11.05 -4.47
N THR A 114 14.79 -9.73 -4.36
CA THR A 114 13.76 -8.99 -3.65
C THR A 114 13.02 -8.05 -4.59
N ALA A 115 11.80 -7.63 -4.25
CA ALA A 115 11.08 -6.66 -5.08
C ALA A 115 10.21 -5.70 -4.25
N VAL A 116 10.02 -4.49 -4.78
CA VAL A 116 9.51 -3.32 -4.06
C VAL A 116 8.15 -2.89 -4.63
N VAL A 117 7.06 -3.04 -3.87
CA VAL A 117 5.76 -2.50 -4.25
C VAL A 117 5.65 -1.04 -3.80
N LEU A 118 5.70 -0.11 -4.76
CA LEU A 118 5.74 1.33 -4.50
C LEU A 118 4.33 1.90 -4.24
N PRO A 119 4.18 2.85 -3.29
CA PRO A 119 2.93 3.58 -3.04
C PRO A 119 2.73 4.73 -4.04
N CYS A 120 3.25 4.61 -5.26
CA CYS A 120 3.27 5.66 -6.27
C CYS A 120 3.63 5.05 -7.65
N GLY A 121 3.43 5.81 -8.71
CA GLY A 121 3.84 5.43 -10.06
C GLY A 121 5.36 5.36 -10.23
N LEU A 122 5.81 4.61 -11.24
CA LEU A 122 7.24 4.31 -11.45
C LEU A 122 8.12 5.52 -11.82
N ALA A 123 7.56 6.71 -12.10
CA ALA A 123 8.34 7.94 -12.23
C ALA A 123 8.80 8.49 -10.86
N HIS A 124 8.14 8.11 -9.77
CA HIS A 124 8.38 8.65 -8.42
C HIS A 124 9.22 7.71 -7.55
N CYS A 125 10.46 8.11 -7.23
CA CYS A 125 11.25 7.40 -6.25
C CYS A 125 10.84 7.79 -4.81
N TYR A 126 9.89 7.06 -4.22
CA TYR A 126 9.49 7.28 -2.81
C TYR A 126 9.84 6.10 -1.88
N PRO A 127 10.54 6.34 -0.75
CA PRO A 127 11.12 7.62 -0.33
C PRO A 127 12.48 7.85 -1.02
N ARG A 128 12.73 9.09 -1.45
CA ARG A 128 13.90 9.46 -2.30
C ARG A 128 15.25 8.88 -1.83
N ARG A 129 15.47 8.80 -0.51
CA ARG A 129 16.70 8.26 0.08
C ARG A 129 16.97 6.77 -0.17
N HIS A 130 15.98 6.00 -0.63
CA HIS A 130 16.15 4.60 -0.99
C HIS A 130 16.46 4.40 -2.48
N ALA A 131 16.72 5.47 -3.25
CA ALA A 131 17.10 5.38 -4.67
C ALA A 131 18.32 4.47 -4.92
N ALA A 132 19.33 4.48 -4.03
CA ALA A 132 20.48 3.59 -4.13
C ALA A 132 20.10 2.11 -3.92
N LEU A 133 19.33 1.82 -2.87
CA LEU A 133 18.78 0.49 -2.59
C LEU A 133 17.92 -0.01 -3.76
N TYR A 134 17.06 0.83 -4.33
CA TYR A 134 16.22 0.44 -5.47
C TYR A 134 17.03 0.13 -6.74
N ARG A 135 18.14 0.84 -6.98
CA ARG A 135 19.07 0.49 -8.06
C ARG A 135 19.72 -0.86 -7.80
N ALA A 136 20.18 -1.13 -6.58
CA ALA A 136 20.75 -2.43 -6.21
C ALA A 136 19.75 -3.59 -6.37
N ILE A 137 18.49 -3.37 -5.99
CA ILE A 137 17.39 -4.34 -6.16
C ILE A 137 17.12 -4.65 -7.64
N VAL A 138 17.13 -3.64 -8.52
CA VAL A 138 16.98 -3.88 -9.97
C VAL A 138 18.23 -4.55 -10.55
N ALA A 139 19.42 -4.17 -10.10
CA ALA A 139 20.69 -4.74 -10.58
C ALA A 139 20.87 -6.23 -10.24
N SER A 140 20.34 -6.70 -9.09
CA SER A 140 20.34 -8.12 -8.71
C SER A 140 19.25 -8.96 -9.40
N GLY A 141 18.51 -8.39 -10.36
CA GLY A 141 17.39 -9.06 -11.02
C GLY A 141 16.12 -9.16 -10.16
N GLY A 142 16.01 -8.30 -9.15
CA GLY A 142 14.76 -7.96 -8.48
C GLY A 142 13.88 -7.01 -9.31
N ALA A 143 12.88 -6.39 -8.68
CA ALA A 143 11.92 -5.53 -9.39
C ALA A 143 11.37 -4.37 -8.54
N LEU A 144 10.92 -3.30 -9.21
CA LEU A 144 10.02 -2.29 -8.66
C LEU A 144 8.63 -2.51 -9.28
N VAL A 145 7.58 -2.48 -8.46
CA VAL A 145 6.21 -2.85 -8.83
C VAL A 145 5.26 -1.72 -8.42
N SER A 146 4.29 -1.39 -9.26
CA SER A 146 3.22 -0.45 -8.92
C SER A 146 1.93 -0.81 -9.64
N GLN A 147 0.78 -0.49 -9.02
CA GLN A 147 -0.54 -0.51 -9.66
C GLN A 147 -0.96 0.86 -10.19
N PHE A 148 -0.20 1.92 -9.87
CA PHE A 148 -0.59 3.29 -10.17
C PHE A 148 0.01 3.74 -11.52
N PRO A 149 -0.69 4.60 -12.28
CA PRO A 149 -0.14 5.24 -13.47
C PRO A 149 1.26 5.85 -13.22
N PRO A 150 2.18 5.87 -14.20
CA PRO A 150 3.60 6.15 -13.96
C PRO A 150 3.90 7.46 -13.20
N GLU A 151 3.12 8.51 -13.43
CA GLU A 151 3.30 9.83 -12.82
C GLU A 151 2.46 10.05 -11.53
N THR A 152 1.75 9.04 -11.03
CA THR A 152 0.94 9.18 -9.79
C THR A 152 1.83 9.38 -8.56
N PRO A 153 1.71 10.49 -7.81
CA PRO A 153 2.53 10.76 -6.64
C PRO A 153 2.14 9.89 -5.43
N PRO A 154 3.02 9.74 -4.43
CA PRO A 154 2.68 9.09 -3.17
C PRO A 154 1.75 9.96 -2.32
N THR A 155 0.56 9.46 -2.01
CA THR A 155 -0.47 10.14 -1.20
C THR A 155 -0.89 9.26 -0.03
N GLN A 156 -1.64 9.80 0.95
CA GLN A 156 -2.12 8.99 2.07
C GLN A 156 -2.97 7.77 1.65
N TRP A 157 -3.69 7.85 0.53
CA TRP A 157 -4.57 6.78 0.04
C TRP A 157 -3.83 5.69 -0.75
N THR A 158 -2.66 6.00 -1.35
CA THR A 158 -1.88 4.99 -2.07
C THR A 158 -1.18 4.01 -1.14
N PHE A 159 -0.90 4.35 0.13
CA PHE A 159 -0.27 3.41 1.07
C PHE A 159 -1.19 2.23 1.46
N PRO A 160 -2.47 2.42 1.87
CA PRO A 160 -3.40 1.31 2.08
C PRO A 160 -3.61 0.45 0.83
N ARG A 161 -3.86 1.07 -0.34
CA ARG A 161 -4.02 0.34 -1.61
C ARG A 161 -2.79 -0.49 -1.96
N ARG A 162 -1.60 0.11 -1.85
CA ARG A 162 -0.33 -0.61 -2.01
C ARG A 162 -0.22 -1.74 -1.00
N ASN A 163 -0.64 -1.57 0.25
CA ASN A 163 -0.63 -2.62 1.25
C ASN A 163 -1.57 -3.79 0.85
N GLU A 164 -2.74 -3.54 0.26
CA GLU A 164 -3.57 -4.60 -0.37
C GLU A 164 -2.83 -5.29 -1.55
N LEU A 165 -2.07 -4.54 -2.35
CA LEU A 165 -1.15 -5.06 -3.38
C LEU A 165 0.09 -5.77 -2.82
N VAL A 166 0.39 -5.63 -1.53
CA VAL A 166 1.38 -6.47 -0.84
C VAL A 166 0.69 -7.67 -0.14
N ALA A 167 -0.65 -7.69 -0.01
CA ALA A 167 -1.42 -8.80 0.58
C ALA A 167 -1.88 -9.92 -0.37
N ALA A 168 -2.66 -9.59 -1.42
CA ALA A 168 -3.57 -10.56 -2.06
C ALA A 168 -2.94 -11.87 -2.61
N LEU A 169 -1.67 -11.86 -3.03
CA LEU A 169 -0.89 -13.08 -3.20
C LEU A 169 0.40 -13.08 -2.37
N ALA A 170 0.24 -12.94 -1.06
CA ALA A 170 1.21 -13.36 -0.05
C ALA A 170 1.18 -14.87 0.20
N ASP A 171 2.34 -15.48 0.41
CA ASP A 171 2.40 -16.84 0.98
C ASP A 171 2.25 -16.67 2.48
N VAL A 172 3.30 -16.11 3.08
CA VAL A 172 3.44 -15.82 4.50
C VAL A 172 3.82 -14.35 4.67
N MET A 173 3.04 -13.62 5.45
CA MET A 173 3.38 -12.28 5.95
C MET A 173 4.09 -12.40 7.31
N VAL A 174 5.25 -11.76 7.47
CA VAL A 174 5.96 -11.69 8.77
C VAL A 174 5.98 -10.27 9.31
N VAL A 175 5.26 -10.03 10.40
CA VAL A 175 5.25 -8.72 11.11
C VAL A 175 6.37 -8.69 12.15
N VAL A 176 7.51 -8.10 11.79
CA VAL A 176 8.68 -7.99 12.70
C VAL A 176 8.46 -6.97 13.82
N GLN A 177 7.86 -5.81 13.52
CA GLN A 177 7.44 -4.83 14.52
C GLN A 177 6.28 -3.97 14.00
N ALA A 178 5.22 -3.84 14.79
CA ALA A 178 4.07 -2.98 14.54
C ALA A 178 3.57 -2.33 15.85
N PRO A 179 3.48 -1.00 15.94
CA PRO A 179 2.65 -0.34 16.96
C PRO A 179 1.16 -0.53 16.62
N ASP A 180 0.29 -0.23 17.58
CA ASP A 180 -1.16 -0.24 17.39
C ASP A 180 -1.73 1.17 17.71
N PRO A 181 -2.38 1.87 16.76
CA PRO A 181 -2.59 1.50 15.36
C PRO A 181 -1.34 1.65 14.47
N SER A 182 -1.28 0.92 13.36
CA SER A 182 -0.26 1.12 12.31
C SER A 182 -0.66 0.56 10.94
N GLY A 183 0.00 1.04 9.89
CA GLY A 183 -0.15 0.49 8.53
C GLY A 183 0.27 -0.98 8.39
N ALA A 184 1.12 -1.48 9.30
CA ALA A 184 1.48 -2.89 9.40
C ALA A 184 0.36 -3.78 9.98
N LEU A 185 -0.61 -3.20 10.70
CA LEU A 185 -1.84 -3.91 11.09
C LEU A 185 -2.87 -3.92 9.95
N ILE A 186 -3.10 -2.79 9.27
CA ILE A 186 -3.95 -2.73 8.06
C ILE A 186 -3.49 -3.75 7.01
N ALA A 187 -2.18 -3.90 6.88
CA ALA A 187 -1.49 -4.92 6.10
C ALA A 187 -1.84 -6.35 6.54
N ALA A 188 -1.67 -6.67 7.82
CA ALA A 188 -1.96 -7.98 8.40
C ALA A 188 -3.46 -8.35 8.35
N ASP A 189 -4.35 -7.40 8.63
CA ASP A 189 -5.80 -7.56 8.50
C ASP A 189 -6.18 -7.83 7.03
N SER A 190 -5.50 -7.20 6.06
CA SER A 190 -5.68 -7.47 4.63
C SER A 190 -5.09 -8.81 4.18
N ALA A 191 -3.99 -9.26 4.79
CA ALA A 191 -3.48 -10.62 4.62
C ALA A 191 -4.50 -11.67 5.12
N ARG A 192 -5.05 -11.45 6.32
CA ARG A 192 -6.05 -12.34 6.94
C ARG A 192 -7.36 -12.39 6.14
N ARG A 193 -7.87 -11.24 5.66
CA ARG A 193 -9.01 -11.17 4.72
C ARG A 193 -8.76 -11.93 3.42
N ALA A 194 -7.53 -11.92 2.91
CA ALA A 194 -7.13 -12.63 1.69
C ALA A 194 -6.74 -14.10 1.92
N GLY A 195 -7.02 -14.67 3.10
CA GLY A 195 -6.70 -16.07 3.44
C GLY A 195 -5.20 -16.38 3.50
N ARG A 196 -4.35 -15.36 3.67
CA ARG A 196 -2.89 -15.52 3.65
C ARG A 196 -2.33 -15.80 5.02
N ARG A 197 -1.28 -16.62 5.07
CA ARG A 197 -0.62 -17.00 6.32
C ARG A 197 0.03 -15.76 6.94
N LEU A 198 -0.13 -15.63 8.24
CA LEU A 198 0.34 -14.49 9.01
C LEU A 198 1.19 -14.97 10.19
N MET A 199 2.36 -14.38 10.32
CA MET A 199 3.27 -14.54 11.46
C MET A 199 3.57 -13.18 12.07
N ALA A 200 3.85 -13.15 13.36
CA ALA A 200 4.34 -11.97 14.06
C ALA A 200 5.49 -12.35 14.97
N VAL A 201 6.54 -11.53 15.00
CA VAL A 201 7.69 -11.79 15.88
C VAL A 201 7.28 -11.49 17.32
N PRO A 202 7.44 -12.43 18.29
CA PRO A 202 7.13 -12.22 19.69
C PRO A 202 7.71 -10.93 20.27
N ALA A 203 7.01 -10.33 21.23
CA ALA A 203 7.43 -9.08 21.87
C ALA A 203 6.90 -9.00 23.31
N SER A 204 7.61 -8.24 24.15
CA SER A 204 7.13 -7.90 25.50
C SER A 204 5.79 -7.15 25.41
N PRO A 205 4.79 -7.48 26.26
CA PRO A 205 3.51 -6.78 26.30
C PRO A 205 3.66 -5.30 26.68
N PHE A 206 4.79 -4.92 27.29
CA PHE A 206 5.11 -3.55 27.68
C PHE A 206 5.77 -2.73 26.55
N ASP A 207 6.26 -3.35 25.46
CA ASP A 207 6.83 -2.60 24.33
C ASP A 207 5.73 -1.94 23.48
N ARG A 208 5.52 -0.65 23.73
CA ARG A 208 4.59 0.20 22.96
C ARG A 208 4.85 0.18 21.45
N ARG A 209 6.09 -0.08 20.99
CA ARG A 209 6.43 -0.19 19.55
C ARG A 209 5.99 -1.50 18.90
N SER A 210 5.67 -2.53 19.71
CA SER A 210 5.34 -3.89 19.26
C SER A 210 3.98 -4.40 19.77
N ARG A 211 3.12 -3.53 20.32
CA ARG A 211 1.75 -3.91 20.77
C ARG A 211 0.92 -4.56 19.66
N GLY A 212 1.14 -4.14 18.41
CA GLY A 212 0.53 -4.77 17.24
C GLY A 212 0.92 -6.23 17.09
N ASN A 213 2.20 -6.60 17.29
CA ASN A 213 2.64 -8.00 17.28
C ASN A 213 1.86 -8.84 18.30
N VAL A 214 1.71 -8.34 19.54
CA VAL A 214 0.98 -9.03 20.61
C VAL A 214 -0.51 -9.20 20.27
N ARG A 215 -1.12 -8.19 19.65
CA ARG A 215 -2.49 -8.28 19.11
C ARG A 215 -2.61 -9.32 18.00
N LEU A 216 -1.66 -9.37 17.07
CA LEU A 216 -1.69 -10.35 15.96
C LEU A 216 -1.52 -11.79 16.47
N LEU A 217 -0.60 -12.03 17.40
CA LEU A 217 -0.44 -13.34 18.05
C LEU A 217 -1.74 -13.78 18.76
N ARG A 218 -2.37 -12.89 19.53
CA ARG A 218 -3.71 -13.13 20.13
C ARG A 218 -4.81 -13.35 19.10
N ALA A 219 -4.67 -12.84 17.88
CA ALA A 219 -5.62 -13.00 16.77
C ALA A 219 -5.33 -14.21 15.86
N GLY A 220 -4.42 -15.11 16.28
CA GLY A 220 -4.10 -16.35 15.57
C GLY A 220 -2.92 -16.29 14.60
N ALA A 221 -2.15 -15.20 14.56
CA ALA A 221 -0.87 -15.19 13.84
C ALA A 221 0.13 -16.12 14.54
N ARG A 222 0.94 -16.86 13.77
CA ARG A 222 1.98 -17.71 14.35
C ARG A 222 3.18 -16.90 14.88
N PRO A 223 3.88 -17.37 15.91
CA PRO A 223 5.19 -16.81 16.26
C PRO A 223 6.19 -17.04 15.13
N CYS A 224 7.11 -16.09 14.94
CA CYS A 224 8.30 -16.22 14.10
C CYS A 224 9.50 -15.65 14.87
N VAL A 225 10.59 -16.41 14.93
CA VAL A 225 11.85 -16.08 15.59
C VAL A 225 13.02 -16.35 14.63
N THR A 226 12.97 -17.43 13.84
CA THR A 226 13.98 -17.80 12.85
C THR A 226 13.41 -17.83 11.41
N ALA A 227 14.30 -18.05 10.44
CA ALA A 227 13.90 -18.35 9.06
C ALA A 227 13.21 -19.72 8.97
N ASP A 228 13.62 -20.70 9.79
CA ASP A 228 13.06 -22.06 9.79
C ASP A 228 11.58 -22.09 10.16
N ASP A 229 11.13 -21.21 11.07
CA ASP A 229 9.70 -21.05 11.39
C ASP A 229 8.88 -20.74 10.13
N VAL A 230 9.42 -19.87 9.26
CA VAL A 230 8.78 -19.44 8.01
C VAL A 230 8.88 -20.54 6.96
N LEU A 231 10.01 -21.23 6.85
CA LEU A 231 10.20 -22.37 5.93
C LEU A 231 9.27 -23.53 6.29
N ALA A 232 9.18 -23.92 7.56
CA ALA A 232 8.24 -24.93 8.04
C ALA A 232 6.79 -24.54 7.74
N TYR A 233 6.40 -23.28 8.01
CA TYR A 233 5.06 -22.80 7.72
C TYR A 233 4.79 -22.58 6.21
N LEU A 234 5.81 -22.60 5.34
CA LEU A 234 5.65 -22.69 3.88
C LEU A 234 5.39 -24.15 3.47
N SER A 235 6.22 -25.10 3.93
CA SER A 235 6.16 -26.52 3.56
C SER A 235 4.85 -27.22 3.96
N GLU A 236 4.11 -26.70 4.94
CA GLU A 236 2.76 -27.18 5.32
C GLU A 236 1.71 -27.12 4.18
N THR A 237 2.03 -26.58 3.00
CA THR A 237 1.11 -26.56 1.84
C THR A 237 1.34 -27.66 0.82
N ASP A 238 2.43 -28.42 0.94
CA ASP A 238 2.95 -29.21 -0.18
C ASP A 238 2.05 -30.42 -0.51
N GLY A 239 1.20 -30.85 0.42
CA GLY A 239 0.14 -31.82 0.16
C GLY A 239 -1.08 -31.30 -0.60
N ALA A 240 -1.25 -29.98 -0.77
CA ALA A 240 -2.50 -29.37 -1.26
C ALA A 240 -2.37 -28.51 -2.54
N LEU A 241 -1.22 -27.86 -2.78
CA LEU A 241 -1.08 -26.95 -3.92
C LEU A 241 -0.51 -27.59 -5.20
N PHE A 242 0.27 -28.67 -5.11
CA PHE A 242 0.95 -29.24 -6.28
C PHE A 242 0.08 -30.14 -7.18
N ALA A 243 -1.12 -30.52 -6.73
CA ALA A 243 -2.02 -31.44 -7.45
C ALA A 243 -2.67 -30.86 -8.73
N ARG A 244 -2.30 -29.64 -9.18
CA ARG A 244 -2.95 -28.94 -10.32
C ARG A 244 -2.06 -28.65 -11.54
N ASP A 245 -0.73 -28.82 -11.45
CA ASP A 245 0.21 -28.45 -12.53
C ASP A 245 0.63 -29.64 -13.44
N ALA A 246 0.05 -30.83 -13.28
CA ALA A 246 0.50 -32.07 -13.94
C ALA A 246 0.14 -32.19 -15.45
N THR A 247 -0.72 -31.34 -16.00
CA THR A 247 -1.40 -31.57 -17.30
C THR A 247 -1.30 -30.42 -18.31
N HIS A 248 -0.13 -29.76 -18.43
CA HIS A 248 0.11 -28.77 -19.50
C HIS A 248 1.37 -29.06 -20.33
N ALA A 249 1.16 -29.69 -21.48
CA ALA A 249 2.17 -29.89 -22.53
C ALA A 249 2.59 -28.55 -23.18
N PRO A 250 3.81 -28.45 -23.75
CA PRO A 250 4.35 -27.19 -24.26
C PRO A 250 3.72 -26.78 -25.60
N VAL A 251 2.82 -25.78 -25.57
CA VAL A 251 2.27 -25.17 -26.78
C VAL A 251 3.34 -24.32 -27.48
N SER A 252 3.97 -24.90 -28.50
CA SER A 252 4.88 -24.19 -29.40
C SER A 252 4.13 -23.11 -30.19
N ALA A 253 4.54 -21.85 -30.03
CA ALA A 253 3.83 -20.70 -30.59
C ALA A 253 4.21 -20.43 -32.04
N ARG A 254 3.65 -21.21 -32.98
CA ARG A 254 3.78 -20.94 -34.43
C ARG A 254 2.98 -19.67 -34.77
N VAL A 255 3.68 -18.54 -34.96
CA VAL A 255 3.05 -17.24 -35.24
C VAL A 255 2.53 -17.20 -36.68
N THR A 256 1.27 -17.56 -36.86
CA THR A 256 0.50 -17.26 -38.08
C THR A 256 -0.16 -15.89 -37.93
N ARG A 257 0.06 -14.99 -38.91
CA ARG A 257 -0.64 -13.70 -38.97
C ARG A 257 -2.12 -13.94 -39.27
N PRO A 258 -3.07 -13.47 -38.44
CA PRO A 258 -4.49 -13.53 -38.79
C PRO A 258 -4.77 -12.64 -40.01
N ARG A 259 -5.38 -13.23 -41.04
CA ARG A 259 -6.01 -12.46 -42.14
C ARG A 259 -7.34 -11.92 -41.62
N ALA A 260 -7.77 -10.75 -42.10
CA ALA A 260 -9.01 -10.14 -41.63
C ALA A 260 -10.26 -10.88 -42.14
N SER A 261 -11.21 -11.13 -41.24
CA SER A 261 -12.63 -11.36 -41.55
C SER A 261 -13.47 -10.89 -40.37
N ALA A 262 -14.64 -10.30 -40.63
CA ALA A 262 -15.43 -9.65 -39.59
C ALA A 262 -16.36 -10.62 -38.83
N ALA A 263 -16.34 -10.54 -37.50
CA ALA A 263 -17.41 -11.02 -36.62
C ALA A 263 -17.58 -10.01 -35.48
N ARG A 264 -18.81 -9.50 -35.30
CA ARG A 264 -19.09 -8.30 -34.50
C ARG A 264 -19.52 -8.67 -33.08
N ALA A 265 -18.59 -8.62 -32.13
CA ALA A 265 -18.86 -8.75 -30.70
C ALA A 265 -19.27 -7.39 -30.06
N PRO A 266 -20.07 -7.37 -28.97
CA PRO A 266 -20.60 -6.13 -28.42
C PRO A 266 -19.50 -5.28 -27.77
N SER A 267 -19.50 -3.99 -28.07
CA SER A 267 -18.67 -2.99 -27.39
C SER A 267 -19.08 -2.88 -25.93
N ARG A 268 -18.13 -3.07 -25.00
CA ARG A 268 -18.28 -2.51 -23.65
C ARG A 268 -18.42 -1.00 -23.80
N ALA A 269 -19.60 -0.47 -23.51
CA ALA A 269 -19.81 0.97 -23.48
C ALA A 269 -18.83 1.62 -22.49
N ARG A 270 -18.31 2.80 -22.85
CA ARG A 270 -17.89 3.74 -21.80
C ARG A 270 -19.15 4.15 -21.04
N GLY A 271 -19.00 4.47 -19.75
CA GLY A 271 -20.04 5.27 -19.09
C GLY A 271 -20.27 6.56 -19.90
N PRO A 272 -21.47 7.17 -19.82
CA PRO A 272 -21.77 8.36 -20.62
C PRO A 272 -20.79 9.49 -20.30
N ASP A 273 -20.56 10.37 -21.29
CA ASP A 273 -19.73 11.56 -21.07
C ASP A 273 -20.38 12.44 -19.98
N PRO A 274 -19.62 13.04 -19.02
CA PRO A 274 -20.19 13.89 -17.97
C PRO A 274 -21.02 15.08 -18.48
N LEU A 275 -20.92 15.40 -19.78
CA LEU A 275 -21.72 16.39 -20.50
C LEU A 275 -23.22 16.02 -20.64
N THR A 276 -23.66 14.84 -20.19
CA THR A 276 -25.09 14.45 -20.19
C THR A 276 -25.79 14.60 -18.84
N LEU A 277 -25.13 15.16 -17.83
CA LEU A 277 -25.73 15.41 -16.51
C LEU A 277 -26.45 16.76 -16.47
N ASP A 278 -27.53 16.86 -15.69
CA ASP A 278 -28.11 18.16 -15.33
C ASP A 278 -27.19 18.93 -14.35
N GLU A 279 -27.50 20.20 -14.09
CA GLU A 279 -26.70 21.04 -13.20
C GLU A 279 -26.58 20.43 -11.79
N ALA A 280 -27.68 19.89 -11.27
CA ALA A 280 -27.71 19.22 -9.97
C ALA A 280 -26.92 17.90 -9.97
N GLY A 281 -27.04 17.09 -11.03
CA GLY A 281 -26.25 15.86 -11.25
C GLY A 281 -24.76 16.14 -11.30
N SER A 282 -24.36 17.19 -12.02
CA SER A 282 -22.96 17.63 -12.13
C SER A 282 -22.38 18.03 -10.77
N LEU A 283 -23.12 18.85 -9.99
CA LEU A 283 -22.71 19.27 -8.65
C LEU A 283 -22.60 18.10 -7.66
N VAL A 284 -23.52 17.13 -7.72
CA VAL A 284 -23.48 15.92 -6.87
C VAL A 284 -22.34 14.98 -7.28
N TYR A 285 -22.07 14.84 -8.58
CA TYR A 285 -21.01 13.99 -9.12
C TYR A 285 -19.59 14.55 -8.82
N GLU A 286 -19.42 15.87 -8.88
CA GLU A 286 -18.17 16.52 -8.45
C GLU A 286 -18.02 16.59 -6.92
N ALA A 287 -19.11 16.69 -6.16
CA ALA A 287 -19.06 16.51 -4.71
C ALA A 287 -18.50 15.13 -4.29
N LEU A 288 -18.59 14.11 -5.14
CA LEU A 288 -18.04 12.76 -4.94
C LEU A 288 -16.63 12.54 -5.54
N ALA A 289 -16.01 13.55 -6.16
CA ALA A 289 -14.69 13.43 -6.78
C ALA A 289 -13.54 13.17 -5.78
N VAL A 290 -13.77 13.38 -4.48
CA VAL A 290 -12.76 13.20 -3.41
C VAL A 290 -12.96 11.88 -2.63
N GLY A 291 -13.72 10.92 -3.18
CA GLY A 291 -13.96 9.60 -2.60
C GLY A 291 -15.29 9.48 -1.85
N PRO A 292 -15.46 8.44 -1.01
CA PRO A 292 -16.74 8.14 -0.35
C PRO A 292 -17.20 9.29 0.56
N ARG A 293 -18.47 9.70 0.42
CA ARG A 293 -19.10 10.71 1.29
C ARG A 293 -20.50 10.30 1.72
N HIS A 294 -20.92 10.79 2.90
CA HIS A 294 -22.28 10.59 3.38
C HIS A 294 -23.26 11.52 2.67
N ILE A 295 -24.53 11.12 2.53
CA ILE A 295 -25.58 11.89 1.84
C ILE A 295 -25.70 13.35 2.32
N GLU A 296 -25.55 13.62 3.62
CA GLU A 296 -25.57 14.98 4.17
C GLU A 296 -24.36 15.82 3.75
N GLU A 297 -23.19 15.19 3.57
CA GLU A 297 -21.97 15.86 3.11
C GLU A 297 -22.04 16.15 1.60
N VAL A 298 -22.67 15.26 0.83
CA VAL A 298 -22.98 15.47 -0.58
C VAL A 298 -23.98 16.63 -0.74
N ALA A 299 -25.07 16.65 0.03
CA ALA A 299 -26.04 17.75 0.04
C ALA A 299 -25.36 19.08 0.37
N ARG A 300 -24.57 19.13 1.45
CA ARG A 300 -23.82 20.32 1.88
C ARG A 300 -22.78 20.79 0.85
N ALA A 301 -22.09 19.87 0.17
CA ALA A 301 -21.06 20.20 -0.83
C ALA A 301 -21.63 20.58 -2.20
N SER A 302 -22.82 20.10 -2.56
CA SER A 302 -23.56 20.47 -3.78
C SER A 302 -24.50 21.68 -3.59
N ALA A 303 -24.58 22.22 -2.37
CA ALA A 303 -25.52 23.26 -1.94
C ALA A 303 -27.01 22.89 -2.15
N LEU A 304 -27.33 21.60 -2.22
CA LEU A 304 -28.69 21.08 -2.37
C LEU A 304 -29.33 20.72 -1.02
N SER A 305 -30.65 20.71 -0.96
CA SER A 305 -31.37 20.09 0.16
C SER A 305 -31.16 18.58 0.18
N THR A 306 -31.15 17.95 1.36
CA THR A 306 -30.89 16.50 1.50
C THR A 306 -31.83 15.66 0.63
N SER A 307 -33.12 16.01 0.57
CA SER A 307 -34.10 15.34 -0.28
C SER A 307 -33.81 15.48 -1.78
N ARG A 308 -33.32 16.63 -2.23
CA ARG A 308 -32.95 16.84 -3.65
C ARG A 308 -31.65 16.11 -3.99
N ALA A 309 -30.66 16.14 -3.11
CA ALA A 309 -29.45 15.34 -3.23
C ALA A 309 -29.77 13.83 -3.30
N GLN A 310 -30.73 13.34 -2.49
CA GLN A 310 -31.16 11.94 -2.51
C GLN A 310 -31.78 11.51 -3.85
N GLN A 311 -32.63 12.35 -4.46
CA GLN A 311 -33.20 12.11 -5.79
C GLN A 311 -32.11 12.02 -6.87
N VAL A 312 -31.16 12.94 -6.84
CA VAL A 312 -30.05 13.00 -7.81
C VAL A 312 -29.09 11.82 -7.63
N LEU A 313 -28.72 11.48 -6.39
CA LEU A 313 -27.91 10.31 -6.08
C LEU A 313 -28.55 9.02 -6.58
N LEU A 314 -29.85 8.80 -6.34
CA LEU A 314 -30.56 7.62 -6.85
C LEU A 314 -30.54 7.56 -8.38
N THR A 315 -30.72 8.70 -9.05
CA THR A 315 -30.67 8.81 -10.52
C THR A 315 -29.28 8.48 -11.06
N LEU A 316 -28.22 8.98 -10.43
CA LEU A 316 -26.83 8.69 -10.79
C LEU A 316 -26.42 7.23 -10.53
N VAL A 317 -26.98 6.58 -9.50
CA VAL A 317 -26.81 5.13 -9.25
C VAL A 317 -27.48 4.32 -10.36
N LEU A 318 -28.74 4.62 -10.68
CA LEU A 318 -29.50 3.92 -11.73
C LEU A 318 -28.88 4.10 -13.12
N ALA A 319 -28.26 5.25 -13.39
CA ALA A 319 -27.52 5.52 -14.62
C ALA A 319 -26.06 5.00 -14.61
N GLY A 320 -25.59 4.42 -13.49
CA GLY A 320 -24.26 3.79 -13.38
C GLY A 320 -23.07 4.76 -13.27
N PHE A 321 -23.29 6.04 -12.96
CA PHE A 321 -22.22 7.01 -12.72
C PHE A 321 -21.61 6.88 -11.32
N ILE A 322 -22.39 6.43 -10.34
CA ILE A 322 -21.97 6.28 -8.94
C ILE A 322 -22.46 4.94 -8.36
N GLU A 323 -21.77 4.45 -7.33
CA GLU A 323 -22.10 3.26 -6.55
C GLU A 323 -22.56 3.67 -5.14
N ASP A 324 -23.63 3.04 -4.63
CA ASP A 324 -23.95 3.03 -3.19
C ASP A 324 -23.07 1.98 -2.49
N ARG A 325 -22.46 2.35 -1.36
CA ARG A 325 -21.62 1.49 -0.52
C ARG A 325 -22.34 0.95 0.72
N GLY A 326 -23.62 1.27 0.87
CA GLY A 326 -24.42 1.01 2.06
C GLY A 326 -24.21 2.08 3.13
N GLY A 327 -25.19 2.22 4.04
CA GLY A 327 -25.12 3.17 5.15
C GLY A 327 -25.13 4.64 4.73
N GLY A 328 -25.71 4.98 3.57
CA GLY A 328 -25.80 6.35 3.07
C GLY A 328 -24.50 6.91 2.48
N MET A 329 -23.53 6.04 2.18
CA MET A 329 -22.22 6.40 1.63
C MET A 329 -22.14 6.13 0.13
N PHE A 330 -21.84 7.16 -0.67
CA PHE A 330 -21.79 7.07 -2.13
C PHE A 330 -20.38 7.29 -2.68
N THR A 331 -20.04 6.67 -3.81
CA THR A 331 -18.76 6.84 -4.53
C THR A 331 -18.96 6.93 -6.02
N ARG A 332 -18.17 7.73 -6.73
CA ARG A 332 -18.06 7.64 -8.20
C ARG A 332 -17.70 6.24 -8.68
N ALA A 333 -18.28 5.79 -9.78
CA ALA A 333 -17.99 4.51 -10.42
C ALA A 333 -16.71 4.53 -11.27
N ASP A 334 -16.16 5.72 -11.54
CA ASP A 334 -14.88 5.97 -12.24
C ASP A 334 -13.68 6.21 -11.30
N ALA A 335 -13.79 5.92 -9.99
CA ALA A 335 -12.82 6.28 -8.93
C ALA A 335 -12.15 5.09 -8.19
#